data_AF-A0A365PNW3-F1
#
_entry.id   AF-A0A365PNW3-F1
#
_cell.length_a   1.000
_cell.length_b   1.000
_cell.length_c   1.000
_cell.angle_alpha   90.00
_cell.angle_beta   90.00
_cell.angle_gamma   90.00
#
_symmetry.space_group_name_H-M   'P 1'
#
loop_
_entity.id
_entity.type
_entity.pdbx_description
1 polymer ?
#
loop_
_entity_poly.entity_id
_entity_poly.type
_entity_poly.pdbx_seq_one_letter_code
_entity_poly.pdbx_strand_id
1 'polypeptide(L)' 'METIIGLMFEVALRGLGLWVLKVLTYGRYKDTNSYLYFLPTFVGFLCIVLLLLLILVIAAGLKASATT' A
#
# COMPACT_ATOMS: atom_id res chain seq x y z
N MET A 1 -9.37 1.94 -22.65
CA MET A 1 -9.92 2.30 -21.33
C MET A 1 -9.27 1.45 -20.24
N GLU A 2 -9.29 0.12 -20.37
CA GLU A 2 -8.66 -0.83 -19.44
C GLU A 2 -7.15 -0.61 -19.26
N THR A 3 -6.41 -0.33 -20.35
CA THR A 3 -4.97 -0.04 -20.32
C THR A 3 -4.61 1.25 -19.58
N ILE A 4 -5.45 2.28 -19.68
CA ILE A 4 -5.25 3.56 -18.98
C ILE A 4 -5.49 3.35 -17.48
N ILE A 5 -6.55 2.62 -17.12
CA ILE A 5 -6.88 2.29 -15.73
C ILE A 5 -5.74 1.46 -15.12
N GLY A 6 -5.27 0.42 -15.80
CA GLY A 6 -4.14 -0.39 -15.34
C GLY A 6 -2.88 0.43 -15.07
N LEU A 7 -2.54 1.35 -15.97
CA LEU A 7 -1.40 2.25 -15.80
C LEU A 7 -1.58 3.22 -14.63
N MET A 8 -2.77 3.77 -14.43
CA MET A 8 -3.07 4.62 -13.28
C MET A 8 -2.93 3.87 -11.96
N PHE A 9 -3.42 2.62 -11.88
CA PHE A 9 -3.27 1.77 -10.71
C PHE A 9 -1.81 1.44 -10.42
N GLU A 10 -1.03 1.09 -11.45
CA GLU A 10 0.39 0.81 -11.28
C GLU A 10 1.15 2.03 -10.73
N VAL A 11 0.91 3.22 -11.32
CA VAL A 11 1.55 4.47 -10.87
C VAL A 11 1.15 4.79 -9.44
N ALA A 12 -0.13 4.64 -9.08
CA ALA A 12 -0.61 4.90 -7.73
C ALA A 12 -0.01 3.93 -6.71
N LEU A 13 0.00 2.62 -6.99
CA LEU A 13 0.59 1.59 -6.14
C LEU A 13 2.08 1.82 -5.94
N ARG A 14 2.80 2.08 -7.03
CA ARG A 14 4.24 2.34 -7.01
C ARG A 14 4.55 3.60 -6.20
N GLY A 15 3.80 4.68 -6.40
CA GLY A 15 3.94 5.92 -5.65
C GLY A 15 3.70 5.73 -4.15
N LEU A 16 2.63 5.01 -3.79
CA LEU A 16 2.31 4.69 -2.39
C LEU A 16 3.40 3.85 -1.75
N GLY A 17 3.87 2.80 -2.41
CA GLY A 17 4.93 1.97 -1.86
C GLY A 17 6.29 2.68 -1.78
N LEU A 18 6.63 3.56 -2.71
CA LEU A 18 7.81 4.44 -2.59
C LEU A 18 7.71 5.34 -1.37
N TRP A 19 6.54 5.93 -1.14
CA TRP A 19 6.30 6.75 0.04
C TRP A 19 6.46 5.93 1.33
N VAL A 20 5.85 4.75 1.42
CA VAL A 20 5.99 3.84 2.57
C VAL A 20 7.46 3.47 2.80
N LEU A 21 8.19 3.07 1.75
CA LEU A 21 9.60 2.71 1.85
C LEU A 21 10.46 3.89 2.32
N LYS A 22 10.18 5.10 1.84
CA LYS A 22 10.86 6.31 2.32
C LYS A 22 10.54 6.58 3.79
N VAL A 23 9.29 6.46 4.21
CA VAL A 23 8.91 6.64 5.62
C VAL A 23 9.66 5.63 6.51
N LEU A 24 9.64 4.34 6.16
CA LEU A 24 10.28 3.27 6.94
C LEU A 24 11.81 3.40 6.99
N THR A 25 12.41 4.01 5.97
CA THR A 25 13.88 4.18 5.88
C THR A 25 14.33 5.58 6.28
N TYR A 26 13.45 6.42 6.84
CA TYR A 26 13.74 7.82 7.17
C TYR A 26 14.31 8.60 5.96
N GLY A 27 13.73 8.38 4.78
CA GLY A 27 14.08 9.04 3.52
C GLY A 27 15.29 8.44 2.80
N ARG A 28 15.92 7.38 3.32
CA ARG A 28 17.13 6.79 2.72
C ARG A 28 16.85 5.88 1.52
N TYR A 29 15.61 5.46 1.30
CA TYR A 29 15.24 4.65 0.14
C TYR A 29 15.39 5.46 -1.15
N LYS A 30 16.29 5.01 -2.03
CA LYS A 30 16.58 5.65 -3.32
C LYS A 30 15.56 5.25 -4.37
N ASP A 31 15.02 6.23 -5.09
CA ASP A 31 14.03 6.01 -6.16
C ASP A 31 14.61 5.33 -7.41
N THR A 32 15.94 5.40 -7.58
CA THR A 32 16.66 5.06 -8.81
C THR A 32 17.26 3.65 -8.85
N ASN A 33 16.97 2.79 -7.88
CA ASN A 33 17.48 1.41 -7.88
C ASN A 33 16.69 0.55 -8.88
N SER A 34 17.16 0.47 -10.12
CA SER A 34 16.51 -0.28 -11.21
C SER A 34 16.23 -1.76 -10.90
N TYR A 35 17.08 -2.41 -10.09
CA TYR A 35 16.89 -3.81 -9.68
C TYR A 35 15.70 -4.03 -8.72
N LEU A 36 15.21 -2.96 -8.09
CA LEU A 36 14.08 -3.00 -7.17
C LEU A 36 12.83 -2.33 -7.78
N TYR A 37 12.73 -2.22 -9.10
CA TYR A 37 11.59 -1.57 -9.75
C TYR A 37 10.23 -2.15 -9.32
N PHE A 38 10.16 -3.46 -9.08
CA PHE A 38 8.94 -4.14 -8.61
C PHE A 38 8.62 -3.87 -7.13
N LEU A 39 9.64 -3.59 -6.31
CA LEU A 39 9.52 -3.56 -4.85
C LEU A 39 8.54 -2.48 -4.37
N PRO A 40 8.58 -1.23 -4.88
CA PRO A 40 7.60 -0.24 -4.48
C PRO A 40 6.17 -0.61 -4.86
N THR A 41 5.93 -1.19 -6.04
CA THR A 41 4.58 -1.63 -6.41
C THR A 41 4.08 -2.73 -5.47
N PHE A 42 4.95 -3.70 -5.12
CA PHE A 42 4.63 -4.75 -4.15
C PHE A 42 4.33 -4.20 -2.75
N VAL A 43 5.16 -3.28 -2.26
CA VAL A 43 4.95 -2.64 -0.94
C VAL A 43 3.67 -1.81 -0.94
N GLY A 44 3.37 -1.12 -2.03
CA GLY A 44 2.12 -0.38 -2.19
C GLY A 44 0.91 -1.30 -2.09
N PHE A 45 0.94 -2.43 -2.79
CA PHE A 45 -0.10 -3.45 -2.70
C PHE A 45 -0.24 -4.02 -1.29
N LEU A 46 0.88 -4.40 -0.66
CA LEU A 46 0.89 -4.92 0.71
C LEU A 46 0.29 -3.93 1.70
N CYS A 47 0.61 -2.64 1.57
CA CYS A 47 0.05 -1.59 2.42
C CYS A 47 -1.48 -1.53 2.32
N ILE A 48 -2.04 -1.59 1.11
CA ILE A 48 -3.49 -1.62 0.91
C ILE A 48 -4.11 -2.87 1.54
N VAL A 49 -3.53 -4.05 1.34
CA VAL A 49 -4.02 -5.29 1.94
C VAL A 49 -4.04 -5.20 3.47
N LEU A 50 -2.98 -4.70 4.08
CA LEU A 50 -2.90 -4.51 5.54
C LEU A 50 -3.92 -3.49 6.04
N LEU A 51 -4.15 -2.40 5.32
CA LEU A 51 -5.18 -1.41 5.66
C LEU A 51 -6.59 -2.02 5.59
N LEU A 52 -6.88 -2.83 4.57
CA LEU A 52 -8.17 -3.53 4.46
C LEU A 52 -8.37 -4.52 5.62
N LEU A 53 -7.34 -5.29 5.96
CA LEU A 53 -7.39 -6.20 7.11
C LEU A 53 -7.59 -5.44 8.42
N LEU A 54 -6.91 -4.31 8.61
CA LEU A 54 -7.07 -3.47 9.79
C LEU A 54 -8.51 -2.94 9.91
N ILE A 55 -9.09 -2.46 8.80
CA ILE A 55 -10.49 -2.00 8.77
C ILE A 55 -11.44 -3.15 9.14
N LEU A 56 -11.24 -4.35 8.62
CA LEU A 56 -12.06 -5.52 8.96
C LEU A 56 -11.95 -5.88 10.45
N VAL A 57 -10.75 -5.84 11.03
CA VAL A 57 -10.53 -6.08 12.45
C VAL A 57 -11.24 -5.03 13.31
N ILE A 58 -11.12 -3.75 12.96
CA ILE A 58 -11.80 -2.66 13.67
C ILE A 58 -13.31 -2.80 13.56
N ALA A 59 -13.85 -3.08 12.36
CA ALA A 59 -15.28 -3.27 12.15
C ALA A 59 -15.83 -4.46 12.95
N ALA A 60 -15.09 -5.57 13.00
CA ALA A 60 -15.45 -6.73 13.82
C ALA A 60 -15.45 -6.40 15.32
N GLY A 61 -14.44 -5.67 15.80
CA GLY A 61 -14.35 -5.23 17.19
C GLY A 61 -15.47 -4.26 17.58
N LEU A 62 -15.79 -3.29 16.72
CA LEU A 62 -16.90 -2.36 16.93
C LEU A 62 -18.25 -3.09 16.99
N LYS A 63 -18.47 -4.05 16.09
CA LYS A 63 -19.67 -4.89 16.11
C LYS A 63 -19.77 -5.68 17.42
N ALA A 64 -18.68 -6.29 17.87
CA ALA A 64 -18.65 -7.03 19.14
C ALA A 64 -18.98 -6.12 20.34
N SER A 65 -18.40 -4.92 20.39
CA SER A 65 -18.64 -3.95 21.47
C SER A 65 -20.07 -3.38 21.49
N ALA A 66 -20.79 -3.37 20.37
CA ALA A 66 -22.16 -2.87 20.30
C ALA A 66 -23.22 -3.89 20.77
N THR A 67 -22.81 -5.14 21.01
CA THR A 67 -23.73 -6.25 21.37
C THR A 67 -23.69 -6.59 22.88
N THR A 68 -22.80 -5.96 23.63
CA THR A 68 -22.69 -6.02 25.11
C THR A 68 -23.28 -4.77 25.73
#